data_AF-A0A838Q2R5-F1
#
_entry.id   AF-A0A838Q2R5-F1
#
_cell.length_a   1.000
_cell.length_b   1.000
_cell.length_c   1.000
_cell.angle_alpha   90.00
_cell.angle_beta   90.00
_cell.angle_gamma   90.00
#
_symmetry.space_group_name_H-M   'P 1'
#
loop_
_entity.id
_entity.type
_entity.pdbx_description
1 polymer ?
#
loop_
_entity_poly.entity_id
_entity_poly.type
_entity_poly.pdbx_seq_one_letter_code
_entity_poly.pdbx_strand_id
1 'polypeptide(L)' 'MSVNMHIRDLDEPTHEELVRRAEAAGMSLRAYVIDVLRRHASLPPLDTWLDEVRLRPPLSADGPDSVTLVAQGRRDSDLG' A
#
# COMPACT_ATOMS: atom_id res chain seq x y z
N MET A 1 -12.69 -20.73 -7.72
CA MET A 1 -12.84 -21.53 -6.48
C MET A 1 -13.23 -20.59 -5.36
N SER A 2 -14.23 -20.94 -4.55
CA SER A 2 -14.61 -20.16 -3.38
C SER A 2 -14.02 -20.80 -2.13
N VAL A 3 -13.19 -20.06 -1.40
CA VAL A 3 -12.60 -20.49 -0.13
C VAL A 3 -13.46 -19.92 0.99
N ASN A 4 -13.88 -20.77 1.93
CA ASN A 4 -14.62 -20.36 3.12
C ASN A 4 -13.64 -20.15 4.29
N MET A 5 -13.79 -19.03 4.99
CA MET A 5 -13.00 -18.68 6.17
C MET A 5 -13.93 -18.51 7.37
N HIS A 6 -13.61 -19.18 8.47
CA HIS A 6 -14.26 -18.98 9.76
C HIS A 6 -13.29 -18.31 10.71
N ILE A 7 -13.67 -17.14 11.22
CA ILE A 7 -12.92 -16.42 12.25
C ILE A 7 -13.44 -16.91 13.61
N ARG A 8 -12.53 -17.38 14.46
CA ARG A 8 -12.81 -17.80 15.84
C ARG A 8 -12.10 -16.85 16.80
N ASP A 9 -12.59 -16.82 18.03
CA ASP A 9 -11.99 -16.05 19.13
C ASP A 9 -11.91 -14.54 18.84
N LEU A 10 -12.89 -14.01 18.10
CA LEU A 10 -13.06 -12.58 17.91
C LEU A 10 -13.65 -11.97 19.18
N ASP A 11 -12.97 -10.98 19.76
CA ASP A 11 -13.47 -10.28 20.92
C ASP A 11 -14.71 -9.44 20.57
N GLU A 12 -15.64 -9.34 21.52
CA GLU A 12 -16.90 -8.61 21.33
C GLU A 12 -16.71 -7.15 20.89
N PRO A 13 -15.78 -6.37 21.47
CA PRO A 13 -15.56 -4.98 21.03
C PRO A 13 -15.17 -4.88 19.55
N THR A 14 -14.30 -5.79 19.07
CA THR A 14 -13.93 -5.82 17.65
C THR A 14 -15.11 -6.23 16.77
N HIS A 15 -15.91 -7.20 17.21
CA HIS A 15 -17.12 -7.62 16.49
C HIS A 15 -18.12 -6.45 16.35
N GLU A 16 -18.44 -5.75 17.43
CA GLU A 16 -19.35 -4.60 17.45
C GLU A 16 -18.87 -3.48 16.52
N GLU A 17 -17.58 -3.15 16.56
CA GLU A 17 -17.01 -2.12 15.70
C GLU A 17 -17.08 -2.51 14.21
N LEU A 18 -16.87 -3.79 13.88
CA LEU A 18 -17.02 -4.27 12.50
C LEU A 18 -18.49 -4.19 12.03
N VAL A 19 -19.45 -4.52 12.90
CA VAL A 19 -20.88 -4.35 12.62
C VAL A 19 -21.21 -2.89 12.35
N ARG A 20 -20.80 -1.99 13.24
CA ARG A 20 -21.03 -0.55 13.11
C ARG A 20 -20.46 0.01 11.80
N ARG A 21 -19.26 -0.42 11.42
CA ARG A 21 -18.63 0.01 10.16
C ARG A 21 -19.32 -0.58 8.93
N ALA A 22 -19.80 -1.82 9.01
CA ALA A 22 -20.56 -2.44 7.93
C ALA A 22 -21.88 -1.71 7.69
N GLU A 23 -22.62 -1.37 8.76
CA GLU A 23 -23.85 -0.57 8.68
C GLU A 23 -23.59 0.81 8.09
N ALA A 24 -22.56 1.52 8.55
CA ALA A 24 -22.18 2.83 8.00
C ALA A 24 -21.81 2.77 6.52
N ALA A 25 -21.29 1.63 6.04
CA ALA A 25 -20.99 1.39 4.64
C ALA A 25 -22.19 0.87 3.82
N GLY A 26 -23.35 0.64 4.45
CA GLY A 26 -24.52 0.05 3.80
C GLY A 26 -24.30 -1.41 3.36
N MET A 27 -23.41 -2.13 4.04
CA MET A 27 -22.99 -3.49 3.70
C MET A 27 -23.42 -4.48 4.78
N SER A 28 -23.62 -5.74 4.38
CA SER A 28 -23.64 -6.84 5.37
C SER A 28 -22.26 -6.98 6.02
N LEU A 29 -22.21 -7.41 7.29
CA LEU A 29 -20.95 -7.67 8.01
C LEU A 29 -20.00 -8.58 7.21
N ARG A 30 -20.53 -9.67 6.63
CA ARG A 30 -19.75 -10.58 5.80
C ARG A 30 -19.12 -9.88 4.59
N ALA A 31 -19.91 -9.08 3.86
CA ALA A 31 -19.42 -8.37 2.69
C ALA A 31 -18.34 -7.34 3.08
N TYR A 32 -18.56 -6.64 4.19
CA TYR A 32 -17.61 -5.67 4.73
C TYR A 32 -16.27 -6.32 5.11
N VAL A 33 -16.30 -7.43 5.86
CA VAL A 33 -15.09 -8.17 6.25
C VAL A 33 -14.31 -8.67 5.03
N ILE A 34 -15.01 -9.21 4.02
CA ILE A 34 -14.36 -9.63 2.77
C ILE A 34 -13.68 -8.47 2.07
N ASP A 35 -14.32 -7.29 2.00
CA ASP A 35 -13.74 -6.12 1.36
C ASP A 35 -12.52 -5.60 2.10
N VAL A 36 -12.55 -5.58 3.45
CA VAL A 36 -11.39 -5.23 4.28
C VAL A 36 -10.23 -6.18 4.01
N LEU A 37 -10.47 -7.50 4.02
CA LEU A 37 -9.44 -8.50 3.74
C LEU A 37 -8.87 -8.36 2.32
N ARG A 38 -9.73 -8.09 1.33
CA ARG A 38 -9.31 -7.86 -0.05
C ARG A 38 -8.41 -6.63 -0.17
N ARG A 39 -8.78 -5.51 0.46
CA ARG A 39 -7.96 -4.30 0.47
C ARG A 39 -6.61 -4.56 1.13
N HIS A 40 -6.61 -5.27 2.26
CA HIS A 40 -5.39 -5.60 2.98
C HIS A 40 -4.46 -6.51 2.15
N ALA A 41 -5.02 -7.50 1.45
CA ALA A 41 -4.28 -8.42 0.60
C ALA A 41 -3.93 -7.86 -0.80
N SER A 42 -4.43 -6.68 -1.16
CA SER A 42 -4.22 -6.10 -2.50
C SER A 42 -2.81 -5.54 -2.71
N LEU A 43 -2.06 -5.32 -1.63
CA LEU A 43 -0.69 -4.83 -1.70
C LEU A 43 0.30 -5.97 -1.43
N PRO A 44 1.34 -6.12 -2.26
CA PRO A 44 2.43 -7.02 -1.95
C PRO A 44 3.09 -6.60 -0.62
N PRO A 45 3.61 -7.55 0.17
CA PRO A 45 4.48 -7.23 1.30
C PRO A 45 5.61 -6.29 0.85
N LEU A 46 6.01 -5.36 1.72
CA LEU A 46 7.01 -4.35 1.40
C LEU A 46 8.29 -4.96 0.82
N ASP A 47 8.76 -6.06 1.39
CA ASP A 47 9.98 -6.74 0.93
C ASP A 47 9.83 -7.29 -0.49
N THR A 48 8.68 -7.91 -0.80
CA THR A 48 8.35 -8.37 -2.17
C THR A 48 8.30 -7.19 -3.14
N TRP A 49 7.70 -6.08 -2.72
CA TRP A 49 7.65 -4.86 -3.53
C TRP A 49 9.04 -4.25 -3.75
N LEU A 50 9.90 -4.21 -2.73
CA LEU A 50 11.27 -3.71 -2.83
C LEU A 50 12.11 -4.57 -3.77
N ASP A 51 11.93 -5.88 -3.75
CA ASP A 51 12.61 -6.79 -4.69
C ASP A 51 12.12 -6.56 -6.12
N GLU A 52 10.82 -6.34 -6.34
CA GLU A 52 10.29 -5.94 -7.65
C GLU A 52 10.89 -4.61 -8.15
N VAL A 53 11.05 -3.62 -7.27
CA VAL A 53 11.68 -2.34 -7.61
C VAL A 53 13.14 -2.54 -7.97
N ARG A 54 13.90 -3.35 -7.21
CA ARG A 54 15.30 -3.65 -7.48
C ARG A 54 15.53 -4.38 -8.80
N LEU A 55 14.57 -5.21 -9.21
CA LEU A 55 14.63 -5.97 -10.46
C LEU A 55 14.26 -5.16 -11.70
N ARG A 56 13.65 -3.97 -11.54
CA ARG A 56 13.33 -3.12 -12.68
C ARG A 56 14.59 -2.37 -13.13
N PRO A 57 14.93 -2.42 -14.44
CA PRO A 57 15.99 -1.59 -14.95
C PRO A 57 15.67 -0.12 -14.68
N PRO A 58 16.67 0.71 -14.33
CA PRO A 58 16.45 2.13 -14.12
C PRO A 58 15.75 2.71 -15.34
N LEU A 59 14.69 3.47 -15.10
CA LEU A 59 14.02 4.20 -16.17
C LEU A 59 15.07 5.05 -16.87
N SER A 60 15.21 4.88 -18.19
CA SER A 60 16.01 5.78 -19.00
C SER A 60 15.41 7.17 -18.84
N ALA A 61 16.08 8.02 -18.08
CA ALA A 61 15.71 9.41 -17.99
C ALA A 61 16.15 10.07 -19.29
N ASP A 62 15.19 10.45 -20.14
CA ASP A 62 15.46 11.45 -21.18
C ASP A 62 15.60 12.81 -20.47
N GLY A 63 16.81 13.09 -20.02
CA GLY A 63 17.13 14.32 -19.28
C GLY A 63 18.49 14.24 -18.59
N PRO A 64 19.07 15.39 -18.20
CA PRO A 64 20.32 15.41 -17.46
C PRO A 64 20.12 14.68 -16.12
N ASP A 65 21.09 13.84 -15.79
CA ASP A 65 21.08 13.04 -14.56
C ASP A 65 20.84 13.95 -13.34
N SER A 66 19.91 13.54 -12.49
CA SER A 66 19.44 14.33 -11.35
C SER A 66 20.58 14.63 -10.37
N VAL A 67 21.57 13.74 -10.28
CA VAL A 67 22.79 13.95 -9.49
C VAL A 67 23.62 15.09 -10.10
N THR A 68 23.72 15.13 -11.42
CA THR A 68 24.46 16.19 -12.13
C THR A 68 23.77 17.55 -12.00
N LEU A 69 22.44 17.60 -12.06
CA LEU A 69 21.65 18.82 -11.85
C LEU A 69 21.83 19.39 -10.42
N VAL A 70 21.81 18.53 -9.40
CA VAL A 70 22.02 18.95 -8.00
C VAL A 70 23.45 19.44 -7.78
N ALA A 71 24.44 18.77 -8.37
CA ALA A 71 25.84 19.20 -8.30
C ALA A 71 26.07 20.54 -9.00
N GLN A 72 25.32 20.84 -10.06
CA GLN A 72 25.38 22.13 -10.76
C GLN A 72 24.77 23.24 -9.89
N GLY A 73 23.57 23.02 -9.33
CA GLY A 73 22.92 24.02 -8.47
C GLY A 73 23.71 24.38 -7.21
N ARG A 74 24.48 23.43 -6.65
CA ARG A 74 25.40 23.72 -5.53
C ARG A 74 26.59 24.59 -5.97
N ARG A 75 27.17 24.31 -7.13
CA ARG A 75 28.27 25.11 -7.69
C ARG A 75 27.85 26.54 -8.01
N ASP A 76 26.63 26.74 -8.47
CA ASP A 76 26.10 28.07 -8.77
C ASP A 76 25.75 28.86 -7.48
N SER A 77 25.46 28.17 -6.38
CA SER A 77 25.14 28.80 -5.08
C SER A 77 26.37 29.23 -4.28
N ASP A 78 27.53 28.58 -4.49
CA ASP A 78 28.80 28.89 -3.81
C ASP A 78 29.55 30.09 -4.46
N LEU A 79 29.03 30.64 -5.56
CA LEU A 79 29.61 31.78 -6.30
C LEU A 79 28.81 33.09 -6.17
N GLY A 80 27.76 33.13 -5.34
CA GLY A 80 26.96 34.33 -5.03
C GLY A 80 27.25 34.88 -3.64
#